data_AF-A0A8J2L9L6-F1
#
_entry.id   AF-A0A8J2L9L6-F1
#
_cell.length_a   1.000
_cell.length_b   1.000
_cell.length_c   1.000
_cell.angle_alpha   90.00
_cell.angle_beta   90.00
_cell.angle_gamma   90.00
#
_symmetry.space_group_name_H-M   'P 1'
#
loop_
_entity.id
_entity.type
_entity.pdbx_description
1 polymer ?
#
loop_
_entity_poly.entity_id
_entity_poly.type
_entity_poly.pdbx_seq_one_letter_code
_entity_poly.pdbx_strand_id
1 'polypeptide(L)' 'MGERVGFNSYAYNESTHTERVEDEILNVTYEDGKWSKPYFDCGGGNIWMMTYTVPFFGYHDGRYFFK' A
#
# COMPACT_ATOMS: atom_id res chain seq x y z
N MET A 1 11.91 -3.98 -2.31
CA MET A 1 11.45 -2.75 -2.97
C MET A 1 12.38 -2.36 -4.12
N GLY A 2 11.84 -2.11 -5.31
CA GLY A 2 12.59 -1.66 -6.48
C GLY A 2 11.69 -0.89 -7.44
N GLU A 3 12.25 0.08 -8.15
CA GLU A 3 11.53 0.89 -9.14
C GLU A 3 11.07 -0.02 -10.30
N ARG A 4 9.76 -0.06 -10.53
CA ARG A 4 9.17 -0.80 -11.64
C ARG A 4 8.14 0.07 -12.32
N VAL A 5 8.05 -0.06 -13.65
CA VAL A 5 7.01 0.59 -14.44
C VAL A 5 5.66 0.04 -14.00
N GLY A 6 4.82 0.93 -13.48
CA GLY A 6 3.42 0.69 -13.18
C GLY A 6 2.53 1.63 -13.99
N PHE A 7 1.25 1.64 -13.64
CA PHE A 7 0.28 2.51 -14.31
C PHE A 7 -0.53 3.29 -13.28
N ASN A 8 -0.63 4.60 -13.46
CA ASN A 8 -1.55 5.44 -12.72
C ASN A 8 -2.81 5.73 -13.56
N SER A 9 -3.97 5.66 -12.91
CA SER A 9 -5.23 6.19 -13.44
C SER A 9 -6.04 6.79 -12.30
N TYR A 10 -6.75 7.88 -12.58
CA TYR A 10 -7.50 8.63 -11.59
C TYR A 10 -8.99 8.44 -11.85
N ALA A 11 -9.77 8.21 -10.78
CA ALA A 11 -11.22 8.19 -10.86
C ALA A 11 -11.74 9.62 -10.68
N TYR A 12 -12.57 10.09 -11.62
CA TYR A 12 -13.30 11.34 -11.44
C TYR A 12 -14.71 11.12 -10.88
N ASN A 13 -15.26 9.91 -11.03
CA ASN A 13 -16.56 9.47 -10.50
C ASN A 13 -16.56 7.95 -10.29
N GLU A 14 -17.69 7.38 -9.84
CA GLU A 14 -17.83 5.94 -9.53
C GLU A 14 -17.69 5.00 -10.73
N SER A 15 -17.83 5.50 -11.96
CA SER A 15 -17.88 4.67 -13.17
C SER A 15 -16.78 4.97 -14.20
N THR A 16 -15.97 6.01 -14.01
CA THR A 16 -15.06 6.52 -15.03
C THR A 16 -13.67 6.79 -14.47
N HIS A 17 -12.67 6.19 -15.13
CA HIS A 17 -11.25 6.42 -14.86
C HIS A 17 -10.60 7.14 -16.04
N THR A 18 -9.51 7.87 -15.79
CA THR A 18 -8.63 8.36 -16.85
C THR A 18 -7.96 7.21 -17.59
N GLU A 19 -7.40 7.52 -18.74
CA GLU A 19 -6.45 6.64 -19.40
C GLU A 19 -5.31 6.27 -18.44
N ARG A 20 -4.81 5.04 -18.61
CA ARG A 20 -3.68 4.53 -17.84
C ARG A 20 -2.41 5.14 -18.39
N VAL A 21 -1.70 5.89 -17.57
CA VAL A 21 -0.40 6.46 -17.91
C VAL A 21 0.68 5.61 -17.27
N GLU A 22 1.78 5.37 -17.96
CA GLU A 22 2.94 4.67 -17.39
C GLU A 22 3.67 5.58 -16.42
N ASP A 23 4.04 5.06 -15.25
CA ASP A 23 4.75 5.79 -14.22
C ASP A 23 5.77 4.90 -13.50
N GLU A 24 6.84 5.50 -12.99
CA GLU A 24 7.85 4.83 -12.18
C GLU A 24 7.35 4.74 -10.74
N ILE A 25 6.67 3.64 -10.43
CA ILE A 25 6.11 3.43 -9.11
C ILE A 25 7.06 2.63 -8.23
N LEU A 26 7.12 3.04 -6.97
CA LEU A 26 7.65 2.20 -5.90
C LEU A 26 6.70 1.01 -5.69
N ASN A 27 6.96 -0.09 -6.40
CA ASN A 27 6.14 -1.28 -6.32
C ASN A 27 6.47 -2.11 -5.06
N VAL A 28 5.43 -2.37 -4.26
CA VAL A 28 5.48 -3.13 -3.02
C VAL A 28 4.91 -4.52 -3.28
N THR A 29 5.68 -5.57 -2.99
CA THR A 29 5.22 -6.95 -3.14
C THR A 29 4.88 -7.58 -1.79
N TYR A 30 4.25 -8.76 -1.81
CA TYR A 30 3.97 -9.53 -0.60
C TYR A 30 5.23 -9.80 0.25
N GLU A 31 6.41 -9.80 -0.34
CA GLU A 31 7.65 -10.08 0.40
C GLU A 31 8.24 -8.86 1.10
N ASP A 32 7.76 -7.66 0.78
CA ASP A 32 8.19 -6.42 1.40
C ASP A 32 7.52 -6.18 2.77
N GLY A 33 6.41 -6.87 3.07
CA GLY A 33 5.72 -6.76 4.34
C GLY A 33 6.27 -7.67 5.44
N LYS A 34 5.78 -7.47 6.66
CA LYS A 34 6.14 -8.25 7.85
C LYS A 34 4.90 -8.62 8.64
N TRP A 35 4.85 -9.88 9.07
CA TRP A 35 3.88 -10.35 10.05
C TRP A 35 4.33 -9.99 11.47
N SER A 36 3.40 -9.50 12.28
CA SER A 36 3.62 -9.38 13.72
C SER A 36 3.74 -10.78 14.34
N LYS A 37 4.33 -10.85 15.54
CA LYS A 37 4.11 -12.03 16.38
C LYS A 37 2.61 -12.09 16.76
N PRO A 38 2.02 -13.29 16.88
CA PRO A 38 0.67 -13.42 17.39
C PRO A 38 0.55 -12.78 18.78
N TYR A 39 -0.54 -12.07 19.02
CA TYR A 39 -0.88 -11.54 20.33
C TYR A 39 -2.37 -11.72 20.61
N PHE A 40 -2.73 -11.82 21.89
CA PHE A 40 -4.12 -11.89 22.30
C PHE A 40 -4.65 -10.48 22.54
N ASP A 41 -5.70 -10.10 21.81
CA ASP A 41 -6.29 -8.78 21.90
C ASP A 41 -7.44 -8.75 22.91
N CYS A 42 -7.12 -8.33 24.14
CA CYS A 42 -8.09 -8.20 25.24
C CYS A 42 -9.06 -7.03 25.10
N GLY A 43 -8.82 -6.08 24.19
CA GLY A 43 -9.64 -4.88 23.99
C GLY A 43 -10.53 -4.96 22.73
N GLY A 44 -10.17 -5.81 21.77
CA GLY A 44 -10.83 -6.00 20.49
C GLY A 44 -11.56 -7.34 20.35
N GLY A 45 -12.22 -7.81 21.41
CA GLY A 45 -13.09 -9.00 21.35
C GLY A 45 -12.50 -10.29 21.93
N ASN A 46 -11.35 -10.23 22.60
CA ASN A 46 -10.71 -11.39 23.25
C ASN A 46 -10.36 -12.52 22.27
N ILE A 47 -9.61 -12.18 21.23
CA ILE A 47 -9.22 -13.11 20.15
C ILE A 47 -7.71 -13.05 19.87
N TRP A 48 -7.17 -14.15 19.34
CA TRP A 48 -5.79 -14.17 18.84
C TRP A 48 -5.68 -13.45 17.51
N MET A 49 -4.76 -12.50 17.43
CA MET A 49 -4.56 -11.63 16.28
C MET A 49 -3.14 -11.72 15.74
N MET A 50 -3.01 -11.49 14.44
CA MET A 50 -1.74 -11.30 13.76
C MET A 50 -1.92 -10.23 12.67
N THR A 51 -0.96 -9.32 12.56
CA THR A 51 -1.05 -8.17 11.64
C THR A 51 0.03 -8.27 10.59
N TYR A 52 -0.36 -8.24 9.31
CA TYR A 52 0.56 -8.02 8.21
C TYR A 52 0.72 -6.53 7.97
N THR A 53 1.95 -6.02 8.08
CA THR A 53 2.25 -4.60 7.89
C THR A 53 3.18 -4.43 6.70
N VAL A 54 2.86 -3.48 5.83
CA VAL A 54 3.68 -3.14 4.68
C VAL A 54 3.69 -1.62 4.49
N PRO A 55 4.85 -0.98 4.24
CA PRO A 55 4.88 0.46 3.99
C PRO A 55 4.22 0.78 2.64
N PHE A 56 3.42 1.84 2.62
CA PHE A 56 2.96 2.47 1.38
C PHE A 56 3.48 3.92 1.35
N PHE A 57 3.78 4.41 0.17
CA PHE A 57 4.38 5.74 -0.02
C PHE A 57 3.37 6.68 -0.64
N GLY A 58 3.29 7.89 -0.09
CA GLY A 58 2.68 9.00 -0.81
C GLY A 58 3.65 9.52 -1.88
N TYR A 59 3.10 10.02 -2.99
CA TYR A 59 3.88 10.68 -4.02
C TYR A 59 3.34 12.11 -4.22
N HIS A 60 4.21 13.10 -4.06
CA HIS A 60 3.89 14.52 -4.23
C HIS A 60 5.13 15.27 -4.73
N ASP A 61 4.98 16.17 -5.69
CA ASP A 61 6.05 16.98 -6.28
C ASP A 61 7.33 16.19 -6.66
N GLY A 62 7.18 15.02 -7.30
CA GLY A 62 8.31 14.23 -7.75
C GLY A 62 9.07 13.49 -6.64
N ARG A 63 8.52 13.43 -5.41
CA ARG A 63 9.15 12.78 -4.27
C ARG A 63 8.20 11.83 -3.55
N TYR A 64 8.75 10.70 -3.13
CA TYR A 64 8.10 9.77 -2.23
C TYR A 64 8.26 10.23 -0.77
N PHE A 65 7.20 10.11 0.01
CA PHE A 65 7.23 10.39 1.44
C PHE A 65 6.50 9.29 2.24
N PHE A 66 6.98 9.05 3.46
CA PHE A 66 6.28 8.23 4.44
C PHE A 66 5.11 9.02 5.00
N LYS A 67 3.93 8.42 5.01
CA LYS A 67 2.74 8.95 5.69
C LYS A 67 2.49 8.18 6.99
#